data_AF-A0A4Q3U9F9-F1
#
_entry.id   AF-A0A4Q3U9F9-F1
#
_cell.length_a   1.000
_cell.length_b   1.000
_cell.length_c   1.000
_cell.angle_alpha   90.00
_cell.angle_beta   90.00
_cell.angle_gamma   90.00
#
_symmetry.space_group_name_H-M   'P 1'
#
loop_
_entity.id
_entity.type
_entity.pdbx_description
1 polymer ?
#
loop_
_entity_poly.entity_id
_entity_poly.type
_entity_poly.pdbx_seq_one_letter_code
_entity_poly.pdbx_strand_id
1 'polypeptide(L)'
;MTSPGSAGLEAARRLFAHFPNAPVTINDRGSSIEFVPTQPDTFSVTIYDQGDDAMIAAGRWHTHYDDPEQLAWCALWLLSPFYRLVEEHKGGVLVAIWIERYEATGWEGFEPVYYMNPEDPVSWQPKGDETFARRYHQQRVIDLPMPYAQFEPEAVLNEEGLPPDFHAGKRLVYDKESAALELA
;
A
#
# COMPACT_ATOMS: atom_id res chain seq x y z
N MET A 1 -4.51 17.43 25.16
CA MET A 1 -3.37 16.71 24.54
C MET A 1 -3.80 16.36 23.13
N THR A 2 -2.96 16.62 22.13
CA THR A 2 -3.21 16.16 20.76
C THR A 2 -3.15 14.63 20.76
N SER A 3 -4.13 13.99 20.14
CA SER A 3 -4.21 12.54 20.04
C SER A 3 -3.22 12.05 18.95
N PRO A 4 -2.68 10.81 19.01
CA PRO A 4 -1.86 10.28 17.92
C PRO A 4 -2.54 10.38 16.55
N GLY A 5 -3.84 10.07 16.47
CA GLY A 5 -4.65 10.23 15.26
C GLY A 5 -4.66 11.66 14.72
N SER A 6 -5.00 12.64 15.56
CA SER A 6 -5.02 14.06 15.14
C SER A 6 -3.64 14.57 14.75
N ALA A 7 -2.58 14.17 15.46
CA ALA A 7 -1.20 14.48 15.11
C ALA A 7 -0.80 13.87 13.75
N GLY A 8 -1.24 12.64 13.46
CA GLY A 8 -1.04 11.97 12.17
C GLY A 8 -1.68 12.72 11.01
N LEU A 9 -2.91 13.20 11.20
CA LEU A 9 -3.58 14.05 10.20
C LEU A 9 -2.83 15.37 9.98
N GLU A 10 -2.32 16.02 11.02
CA GLU A 10 -1.51 17.24 10.90
C GLU A 10 -0.18 16.99 10.18
N ALA A 11 0.52 15.90 10.50
CA ALA A 11 1.76 15.49 9.83
C ALA A 11 1.53 15.26 8.34
N ALA A 12 0.44 14.56 7.98
CA ALA A 12 0.06 14.35 6.58
C ALA A 12 -0.22 15.67 5.86
N ARG A 13 -0.99 16.60 6.45
CA ARG A 13 -1.22 17.93 5.85
C ARG A 13 0.08 18.67 5.56
N ARG A 14 1.00 18.68 6.53
CA ARG A 14 2.30 19.35 6.39
C ARG A 14 3.14 18.71 5.28
N LEU A 15 3.22 17.38 5.25
CA LEU A 15 3.98 16.65 4.23
C LEU A 15 3.40 16.91 2.82
N PHE A 16 2.08 16.79 2.66
CA PHE A 16 1.43 16.95 1.37
C PHE A 16 1.36 18.40 0.87
N ALA A 17 1.54 19.39 1.74
CA ALA A 17 1.71 20.78 1.32
C ALA A 17 2.94 21.00 0.43
N HIS A 18 3.93 20.09 0.46
CA HIS A 18 5.08 20.11 -0.44
C HIS A 18 4.78 19.56 -1.84
N PHE A 19 3.59 19.02 -2.08
CA PHE A 19 3.17 18.43 -3.36
C PHE A 19 1.89 19.09 -3.91
N PRO A 20 1.85 20.43 -4.07
CA PRO A 20 0.61 21.16 -4.41
C PRO A 20 0.05 20.83 -5.80
N ASN A 21 0.86 20.22 -6.67
CA ASN A 21 0.49 19.87 -8.05
C ASN A 21 0.34 18.35 -8.25
N ALA A 22 0.36 17.55 -7.18
CA ALA A 22 0.11 16.13 -7.31
C ALA A 22 -1.29 15.90 -7.92
N PRO A 23 -1.44 14.94 -8.84
CA PRO A 23 -2.72 14.57 -9.45
C PRO A 23 -3.61 13.80 -8.45
N VAL A 24 -3.95 14.46 -7.35
CA VAL A 24 -4.70 13.92 -6.21
C VAL A 24 -5.71 14.95 -5.72
N THR A 25 -6.95 14.51 -5.50
CA THR A 25 -7.95 15.29 -4.75
C THR A 25 -7.80 14.94 -3.28
N ILE A 26 -7.68 15.96 -2.42
CA ILE A 26 -7.59 15.78 -0.97
C ILE A 26 -8.95 16.11 -0.35
N ASN A 27 -9.62 15.08 0.20
CA ASN A 27 -10.88 15.23 0.92
C ASN A 27 -10.61 15.24 2.43
N ASP A 28 -10.50 16.43 3.02
CA ASP A 28 -10.35 16.60 4.47
C ASP A 28 -11.73 16.66 5.16
N ARG A 29 -11.96 15.76 6.11
CA ARG A 29 -13.23 15.62 6.85
C ARG A 29 -13.06 15.94 8.34
N GLY A 30 -11.93 16.50 8.75
CA GLY A 30 -11.60 16.79 10.15
C GLY A 30 -11.00 15.57 10.85
N SER A 31 -11.76 14.46 10.95
CA SER A 31 -11.30 13.20 11.58
C SER A 31 -10.68 12.20 10.59
N SER A 32 -10.62 12.56 9.31
CA SER A 32 -9.92 11.78 8.30
C SER A 32 -9.48 12.65 7.13
N ILE A 33 -8.45 12.19 6.43
CA ILE A 33 -8.01 12.76 5.15
C ILE A 33 -7.96 11.62 4.15
N GLU A 34 -8.66 11.78 3.03
CA GLU A 34 -8.62 10.84 1.92
C GLU A 34 -7.91 11.48 0.72
N PHE A 35 -6.88 10.80 0.23
CA PHE A 35 -6.12 11.14 -0.96
C PHE A 35 -6.67 10.31 -2.13
N VAL A 36 -7.38 10.95 -3.06
CA VAL A 36 -8.00 10.30 -4.22
C VAL A 36 -7.22 10.66 -5.48
N PRO A 37 -6.38 9.77 -6.03
CA PRO A 37 -5.68 10.06 -7.28
C PRO A 37 -6.67 10.33 -8.42
N THR A 38 -6.34 11.28 -9.29
CA THR A 38 -7.21 11.68 -10.41
C THR A 38 -6.99 10.85 -11.68
N GLN A 39 -5.95 10.01 -11.67
CA GLN A 39 -5.62 9.10 -12.77
C GLN A 39 -6.50 7.83 -12.70
N PRO A 40 -6.78 7.16 -13.83
CA PRO A 40 -7.50 5.89 -13.82
C PRO A 40 -6.66 4.75 -13.22
N ASP A 41 -7.34 3.68 -12.80
CA ASP A 41 -6.74 2.43 -12.30
C ASP A 41 -5.80 2.55 -11.08
N THR A 42 -5.92 3.65 -10.33
CA THR A 42 -5.27 3.89 -9.04
C THR A 42 -6.13 3.44 -7.86
N PHE A 43 -5.63 3.62 -6.64
CA PHE A 43 -6.38 3.42 -5.39
C PHE A 43 -6.24 4.64 -4.47
N SER A 44 -7.29 4.91 -3.69
CA SER A 44 -7.27 5.94 -2.66
C SER A 44 -6.47 5.50 -1.44
N VAL A 45 -5.84 6.46 -0.77
CA VAL A 45 -5.19 6.29 0.53
C VAL A 45 -5.93 7.15 1.54
N THR A 46 -6.32 6.60 2.67
CA THR A 46 -7.07 7.33 3.71
C THR A 46 -6.41 7.20 5.06
N ILE A 47 -6.28 8.32 5.76
CA ILE A 47 -5.82 8.39 7.14
C ILE A 47 -7.03 8.70 8.02
N TYR A 48 -7.14 8.03 9.17
CA TYR A 48 -8.19 8.20 10.17
C TYR A 48 -7.60 8.55 11.53
N ASP A 49 -8.21 9.52 12.21
CA ASP A 49 -8.02 9.74 13.65
C ASP A 49 -8.96 8.82 14.41
N GLN A 50 -8.39 7.83 15.10
CA GLN A 50 -9.14 6.88 15.93
C GLN A 50 -9.02 7.21 17.43
N GLY A 51 -8.49 8.39 17.77
CA GLY A 51 -8.24 8.79 19.14
C GLY A 51 -6.87 8.33 19.60
N ASP A 52 -6.78 7.18 20.25
CA ASP A 52 -5.54 6.68 20.83
C ASP A 52 -4.50 6.19 19.81
N ASP A 53 -4.91 5.95 18.56
CA ASP A 53 -4.01 5.67 17.45
C ASP A 53 -4.39 6.42 16.16
N ALA A 54 -3.54 6.26 15.15
CA ALA A 54 -3.77 6.71 13.79
C ALA A 54 -3.81 5.49 12.87
N MET A 55 -4.88 5.37 12.08
CA MET A 55 -5.02 4.27 11.11
C MET A 55 -4.82 4.81 9.69
N ILE A 56 -4.09 4.08 8.86
CA ILE A 56 -4.02 4.31 7.42
C ILE A 56 -4.62 3.13 6.67
N ALA A 57 -5.31 3.40 5.56
CA ALA A 57 -5.92 2.39 4.71
C ALA A 57 -5.66 2.64 3.22
N ALA A 58 -5.52 1.56 2.47
CA ALA A 58 -5.44 1.54 1.01
C ALA A 58 -6.28 0.36 0.48
N GLY A 59 -7.36 0.64 -0.25
CA GLY A 59 -8.33 -0.39 -0.62
C GLY A 59 -8.94 -1.04 0.64
N ARG A 60 -8.71 -2.33 0.85
CA ARG A 60 -9.14 -3.06 2.06
C ARG A 60 -8.01 -3.31 3.07
N TRP A 61 -6.77 -2.98 2.70
CA TRP A 61 -5.62 -3.05 3.59
C TRP A 61 -5.66 -1.86 4.54
N HIS A 62 -5.25 -2.08 5.78
CA HIS A 62 -5.06 -1.05 6.77
C HIS A 62 -4.01 -1.49 7.78
N THR A 63 -3.37 -0.51 8.43
CA THR A 63 -2.52 -0.73 9.59
C THR A 63 -2.59 0.49 10.52
N HIS A 64 -2.09 0.33 11.73
CA HIS A 64 -2.12 1.31 12.79
C HIS A 64 -0.70 1.81 13.09
N TYR A 65 -0.57 3.09 13.39
CA TYR A 65 0.69 3.73 13.76
C TYR A 65 0.53 4.53 15.04
N ASP A 66 1.50 4.36 15.93
CA ASP A 66 1.68 5.23 17.10
C ASP A 66 2.46 6.50 16.76
N ASP A 67 3.26 6.47 15.69
CA ASP A 67 4.10 7.58 15.23
C ASP A 67 3.41 8.34 14.07
N PRO A 68 2.97 9.60 14.31
CA PRO A 68 2.36 10.45 13.30
C PRO A 68 3.18 10.64 12.02
N GLU A 69 4.51 10.71 12.13
CA GLU A 69 5.37 10.94 10.96
C GLU A 69 5.44 9.68 10.10
N GLN A 70 5.60 8.50 10.72
CA GLN A 70 5.63 7.24 9.97
C GLN A 70 4.33 7.02 9.19
N LEU A 71 3.19 7.36 9.77
CA LEU A 71 1.90 7.30 9.09
C LEU A 71 1.82 8.27 7.91
N ALA A 72 2.26 9.52 8.06
CA ALA A 72 2.30 10.48 6.97
C ALA A 72 3.21 10.02 5.82
N TRP A 73 4.38 9.48 6.15
CA TRP A 73 5.29 8.90 5.16
C TRP A 73 4.70 7.66 4.49
N CYS A 74 4.02 6.78 5.24
CA CYS A 74 3.32 5.62 4.67
C CYS A 74 2.30 6.06 3.61
N ALA A 75 1.53 7.13 3.88
CA ALA A 75 0.61 7.69 2.90
C ALA A 75 1.31 8.20 1.63
N LEU A 76 2.44 8.90 1.78
CA LEU A 76 3.23 9.36 0.64
C LEU A 76 3.77 8.18 -0.18
N TRP A 77 4.31 7.16 0.49
CA TRP A 77 4.88 5.98 -0.14
C TRP A 77 3.84 5.17 -0.91
N LEU A 78 2.64 4.99 -0.36
CA LEU A 78 1.51 4.35 -1.04
C LEU A 78 1.05 5.08 -2.31
N LEU A 79 1.31 6.38 -2.42
CA LEU A 79 1.04 7.19 -3.62
C LEU A 79 2.24 7.25 -4.59
N SER A 80 3.39 6.71 -4.18
CA SER A 80 4.62 6.63 -4.97
C SER A 80 4.70 5.32 -5.78
N PRO A 81 5.60 5.22 -6.78
CA PRO A 81 5.77 4.00 -7.56
C PRO A 81 6.46 2.84 -6.83
N PHE A 82 6.98 3.07 -5.62
CA PHE A 82 7.79 2.11 -4.88
C PHE A 82 6.99 1.27 -3.88
N TYR A 83 5.70 1.54 -3.74
CA TYR A 83 4.78 0.69 -2.99
C TYR A 83 3.68 0.18 -3.93
N ARG A 84 3.18 -1.02 -3.67
CA ARG A 84 2.02 -1.57 -4.38
C ARG A 84 1.12 -2.34 -3.43
N LEU A 85 -0.19 -2.26 -3.68
CA LEU A 85 -1.19 -3.03 -2.95
C LEU A 85 -1.38 -4.37 -3.67
N VAL A 86 -1.38 -5.46 -2.91
CA VAL A 86 -1.55 -6.81 -3.45
C VAL A 86 -2.77 -7.47 -2.84
N GLU A 87 -3.72 -7.84 -3.69
CA GLU A 87 -4.90 -8.61 -3.32
C GLU A 87 -4.75 -10.06 -3.79
N GLU A 88 -4.71 -11.01 -2.87
CA GLU A 88 -4.71 -12.43 -3.22
C GLU A 88 -6.11 -13.02 -3.11
N HIS A 89 -6.52 -13.67 -4.20
CA HIS A 89 -7.81 -14.33 -4.31
C HIS A 89 -7.61 -15.83 -4.48
N LYS A 90 -8.47 -16.63 -3.86
CA LYS A 90 -8.58 -18.07 -4.06
C LYS A 90 -9.95 -18.40 -4.62
N GLY A 91 -10.00 -18.96 -5.83
CA GLY A 91 -11.30 -19.26 -6.49
C GLY A 91 -12.19 -18.02 -6.67
N GLY A 92 -11.60 -16.83 -6.77
CA GLY A 92 -12.31 -15.54 -6.87
C GLY A 92 -12.68 -14.89 -5.53
N VAL A 93 -12.41 -15.53 -4.39
CA VAL A 93 -12.63 -14.96 -3.06
C VAL A 93 -11.35 -14.31 -2.55
N LEU A 94 -11.40 -13.05 -2.12
CA LEU A 94 -10.27 -12.38 -1.48
C LEU A 94 -9.91 -13.09 -0.16
N VAL A 95 -8.68 -13.59 -0.06
CA VAL A 95 -8.19 -14.34 1.12
C VAL A 95 -7.16 -13.56 1.92
N ALA A 96 -6.37 -12.71 1.27
CA ALA A 96 -5.41 -11.83 1.92
C ALA A 96 -5.19 -10.55 1.12
N ILE A 97 -4.76 -9.50 1.81
CA ILE A 97 -4.31 -8.25 1.20
C ILE A 97 -3.10 -7.71 1.97
N TRP A 98 -2.08 -7.22 1.27
CA TRP A 98 -0.86 -6.67 1.87
C TRP A 98 -0.28 -5.56 1.00
N ILE A 99 0.75 -4.90 1.51
CA ILE A 99 1.56 -3.95 0.74
C ILE A 99 2.90 -4.61 0.44
N GLU A 100 3.40 -4.39 -0.77
CA GLU A 100 4.79 -4.64 -1.09
C GLU A 100 5.54 -3.32 -1.25
N ARG A 101 6.72 -3.26 -0.63
CA ARG A 101 7.69 -2.17 -0.76
C ARG A 101 8.82 -2.65 -1.66
N TYR A 102 9.23 -1.82 -2.60
CA TYR A 102 10.45 -2.08 -3.36
C TYR A 102 11.68 -1.79 -2.49
N GLU A 103 12.71 -2.61 -2.59
CA GLU A 103 13.98 -2.49 -1.85
C GLU A 103 15.16 -2.94 -2.73
N ALA A 104 16.35 -3.03 -2.14
CA ALA A 104 17.57 -3.53 -2.77
C ALA A 104 17.40 -4.91 -3.44
N THR A 105 16.64 -5.81 -2.82
CA THR A 105 16.47 -7.21 -3.28
C THR A 105 15.22 -7.43 -4.13
N GLY A 106 14.40 -6.39 -4.34
CA GLY A 106 13.14 -6.47 -5.07
C GLY A 106 11.94 -6.08 -4.22
N TRP A 107 10.78 -6.69 -4.48
CA TRP A 107 9.56 -6.41 -3.73
C TRP A 107 9.48 -7.26 -2.46
N GLU A 108 9.33 -6.60 -1.32
CA GLU A 108 9.15 -7.21 -0.02
C GLU A 108 7.72 -6.96 0.48
N GLY A 109 6.98 -8.02 0.84
CA GLY A 109 5.63 -7.93 1.39
C GLY A 109 5.63 -7.71 2.90
N PHE A 110 4.74 -6.86 3.39
CA PHE A 110 4.60 -6.59 4.82
C PHE A 110 3.15 -6.29 5.23
N GLU A 111 2.87 -6.44 6.52
CA GLU A 111 1.58 -6.12 7.16
C GLU A 111 0.37 -6.81 6.48
N PRO A 112 0.35 -8.14 6.33
CA PRO A 112 -0.78 -8.82 5.70
C PRO A 112 -2.04 -8.74 6.55
N VAL A 113 -3.16 -8.41 5.91
CA VAL A 113 -4.50 -8.54 6.46
C VAL A 113 -5.14 -9.80 5.88
N TYR A 114 -5.39 -10.76 6.75
CA TYR A 114 -5.98 -12.06 6.40
C TYR A 114 -7.50 -12.05 6.55
N TYR A 115 -8.22 -12.50 5.51
CA TYR A 115 -9.67 -12.76 5.54
C TYR A 115 -10.01 -14.24 5.72
N MET A 116 -8.98 -15.09 5.73
CA MET A 116 -9.02 -16.52 5.99
C MET A 116 -7.97 -16.82 7.05
N ASN A 117 -8.26 -17.73 7.99
CA ASN A 117 -7.30 -18.05 9.05
C ASN A 117 -6.00 -18.64 8.44
N PRO A 118 -4.83 -17.96 8.55
CA PRO A 118 -3.57 -18.47 8.02
C PRO A 118 -3.11 -19.76 8.73
N GLU A 119 -3.55 -19.99 9.98
CA GLU A 119 -3.21 -21.18 10.78
C GLU A 119 -4.06 -22.42 10.45
N ASP A 120 -4.98 -22.34 9.48
CA ASP A 120 -5.77 -23.48 9.00
C ASP A 120 -5.38 -23.89 7.57
N PRO A 121 -4.36 -24.76 7.39
CA PRO A 121 -3.84 -25.13 6.07
C PRO A 121 -4.88 -25.70 5.12
N VAL A 122 -5.93 -26.36 5.63
CA VAL A 122 -6.98 -26.96 4.81
C VAL A 122 -7.76 -25.87 4.06
N SER A 123 -7.98 -24.72 4.71
CA SER A 123 -8.67 -23.59 4.11
C SER A 123 -7.89 -22.96 2.95
N TRP A 124 -6.57 -23.15 2.88
CA TRP A 124 -5.71 -22.61 1.81
C TRP A 124 -5.50 -23.58 0.64
N GLN A 125 -5.88 -24.85 0.73
CA GLN A 125 -5.74 -25.78 -0.39
C GLN A 125 -6.78 -25.51 -1.49
N PRO A 126 -6.39 -25.27 -2.75
CA PRO A 126 -7.34 -25.11 -3.85
C PRO A 126 -8.22 -26.36 -4.01
N LYS A 127 -9.52 -26.17 -4.27
CA LYS A 127 -10.46 -27.27 -4.53
C LYS A 127 -10.69 -27.44 -6.04
N GLY A 128 -10.45 -28.65 -6.55
CA GLY A 128 -10.64 -28.94 -7.98
C GLY A 128 -9.71 -28.11 -8.85
N ASP A 129 -10.27 -27.30 -9.75
CA ASP A 129 -9.54 -26.43 -10.68
C ASP A 129 -9.34 -24.99 -10.13
N GLU A 130 -9.60 -24.76 -8.83
CA GLU A 130 -9.30 -23.48 -8.20
C GLU A 130 -7.80 -23.17 -8.30
N THR A 131 -7.49 -21.88 -8.45
CA THR A 131 -6.13 -21.33 -8.41
C THR A 131 -6.08 -20.11 -7.50
N PHE A 132 -4.87 -19.73 -7.11
CA PHE A 132 -4.62 -18.44 -6.52
C PHE A 132 -4.43 -17.40 -7.62
N ALA A 133 -4.95 -16.20 -7.38
CA ALA A 133 -4.78 -15.08 -8.27
C ALA A 133 -4.36 -13.85 -7.47
N ARG A 134 -3.17 -13.33 -7.76
CA ARG A 134 -2.64 -12.10 -7.16
C ARG A 134 -2.89 -10.93 -8.10
N ARG A 135 -3.65 -9.95 -7.59
CA ARG A 135 -3.88 -8.68 -8.27
C ARG A 135 -2.99 -7.63 -7.63
N TYR A 136 -2.03 -7.15 -8.40
CA TYR A 136 -1.16 -6.03 -8.04
C TYR A 136 -1.82 -4.73 -8.48
N HIS A 137 -1.84 -3.75 -7.59
CA HIS A 137 -2.24 -2.38 -7.86
C HIS A 137 -1.04 -1.48 -7.60
N GLN A 138 -0.52 -0.87 -8.66
CA GLN A 138 0.65 -0.01 -8.58
C GLN A 138 0.34 1.33 -9.25
N GLN A 139 0.82 2.40 -8.65
CA GLN A 139 0.51 3.76 -9.09
C GLN A 139 1.73 4.65 -8.97
N ARG A 140 1.74 5.75 -9.73
CA ARG A 140 2.76 6.79 -9.67
C ARG A 140 2.05 8.13 -9.62
N VAL A 141 1.46 8.41 -8.45
CA VAL A 141 0.70 9.63 -8.21
C VAL A 141 1.65 10.73 -7.81
N ILE A 142 2.62 10.42 -6.95
CA ILE A 142 3.63 11.37 -6.47
C ILE A 142 5.02 10.87 -6.85
N ASP A 143 5.80 11.76 -7.47
CA ASP A 143 7.24 11.62 -7.59
C ASP A 143 7.91 12.10 -6.30
N LEU A 144 8.89 11.34 -5.82
CA LEU A 144 9.64 11.69 -4.62
C LEU A 144 10.45 12.98 -4.85
N PRO A 145 10.67 13.80 -3.81
CA PRO A 145 11.40 15.06 -3.93
C PRO A 145 12.90 14.87 -4.21
N MET A 146 13.40 13.64 -4.05
CA MET A 146 14.77 13.23 -4.34
C MET A 146 14.77 11.84 -4.99
N PRO A 147 15.81 11.50 -5.77
CA PRO A 147 15.92 10.17 -6.40
C PRO A 147 15.81 9.05 -5.38
N TYR A 148 15.08 7.99 -5.73
CA TYR A 148 14.83 6.86 -4.84
C TYR A 148 16.12 6.17 -4.35
N ALA A 149 17.15 6.14 -5.18
CA ALA A 149 18.47 5.62 -4.83
C ALA A 149 19.18 6.38 -3.67
N GLN A 150 18.63 7.50 -3.20
CA GLN A 150 19.13 8.14 -1.97
C GLN A 150 18.50 7.54 -0.70
N PHE A 151 17.32 6.92 -0.82
CA PHE A 151 16.68 6.16 0.26
C PHE A 151 17.15 4.72 0.26
N GLU A 152 17.18 4.08 -0.92
CA GLU A 152 17.64 2.70 -1.13
C GLU A 152 18.79 2.67 -2.16
N PRO A 153 20.05 2.92 -1.75
CA PRO A 153 21.19 3.03 -2.67
C PRO A 153 21.52 1.76 -3.45
N GLU A 154 21.10 0.61 -2.94
CA GLU A 154 21.34 -0.70 -3.56
C GLU A 154 20.17 -1.15 -4.44
N ALA A 155 19.08 -0.37 -4.53
CA ALA A 155 17.95 -0.68 -5.40
C ALA A 155 18.33 -0.63 -6.89
N VAL A 156 18.01 -1.71 -7.60
CA VAL A 156 18.20 -1.78 -9.06
C VAL A 156 17.02 -1.10 -9.75
N LEU A 157 17.25 0.08 -10.32
CA LEU A 157 16.21 0.85 -11.01
C LEU A 157 16.36 0.79 -12.52
N ASN A 158 15.25 0.99 -13.24
CA ASN A 158 15.27 1.17 -14.69
C ASN A 158 15.76 2.58 -15.08
N GLU A 159 15.83 2.87 -16.38
CA GLU A 159 16.29 4.17 -16.90
C GLU A 159 15.42 5.36 -16.45
N GLU A 160 14.18 5.11 -16.06
CA GLU A 160 13.25 6.11 -15.53
C GLU A 160 13.35 6.29 -14.01
N GLY A 161 14.23 5.54 -13.34
CA GLY A 161 14.37 5.55 -11.88
C GLY A 161 13.24 4.82 -11.15
N LEU A 162 12.56 3.88 -11.81
CA LEU A 162 11.46 3.07 -11.26
C LEU A 162 11.89 1.62 -11.02
N PRO A 163 11.11 0.84 -10.23
CA PRO A 163 11.28 -0.61 -10.16
C PRO A 163 11.28 -1.24 -11.57
N PRO A 164 12.15 -2.22 -11.88
CA PRO A 164 12.29 -2.76 -13.24
C PRO A 164 11.00 -3.38 -13.81
N ASP A 165 10.14 -3.93 -12.94
CA ASP A 165 8.85 -4.53 -13.26
C ASP A 165 7.66 -3.58 -12.99
N PHE A 166 7.92 -2.27 -12.83
CA PHE A 166 6.88 -1.28 -12.60
C PHE A 166 5.80 -1.35 -13.69
N HIS A 167 4.54 -1.46 -13.26
CA HIS A 167 3.39 -1.47 -14.15
C HIS A 167 2.25 -0.63 -13.54
N ALA A 168 2.02 0.56 -14.09
CA ALA A 168 0.91 1.41 -13.65
C ALA A 168 -0.45 0.72 -13.83
N GLY A 169 -1.31 0.83 -12.81
CA GLY A 169 -2.63 0.23 -12.79
C GLY A 169 -2.62 -1.18 -12.20
N LYS A 170 -3.40 -2.08 -12.81
CA LYS A 170 -3.65 -3.43 -12.30
C LYS A 170 -2.94 -4.48 -13.13
N ARG A 171 -2.28 -5.42 -12.45
CA ARG A 171 -1.68 -6.62 -13.06
C ARG A 171 -2.17 -7.87 -12.34
N LEU A 172 -2.50 -8.92 -13.10
CA LEU A 172 -2.97 -10.20 -12.56
C LEU A 172 -1.93 -11.29 -12.80
N VAL A 173 -1.63 -12.07 -11.76
CA VAL A 173 -0.79 -13.27 -11.82
C VAL A 173 -1.57 -14.43 -11.22
N TYR A 174 -1.39 -15.63 -11.79
CA TYR A 174 -1.99 -16.85 -11.28
C TYR A 174 -0.91 -17.78 -10.75
N ASP A 175 -1.16 -18.34 -9.57
CA ASP A 175 -0.23 -19.19 -8.85
C ASP A 175 -0.95 -20.46 -8.36
N LYS A 176 -0.17 -21.53 -8.16
CA LYS A 176 -0.68 -22.79 -7.60
C LYS A 176 -0.74 -22.76 -6.07
N GLU A 177 0.05 -21.89 -5.48
CA GLU A 177 0.25 -21.76 -4.03
C GLU A 177 -0.04 -20.31 -3.63
N SER A 178 -0.38 -20.11 -2.37
CA SER A 178 -0.61 -18.78 -1.80
C SER A 178 0.73 -18.13 -1.49
N ALA A 179 0.94 -16.90 -1.97
CA ALA A 179 2.07 -16.09 -1.53
C ALA A 179 1.83 -15.47 -0.15
N ALA A 180 0.57 -15.25 0.22
CA ALA A 180 0.24 -14.67 1.51
C ALA A 180 0.74 -15.54 2.67
N LEU A 181 0.72 -16.87 2.53
CA LEU A 181 1.25 -17.77 3.57
C LEU A 181 2.77 -17.66 3.79
N GLU A 182 3.52 -17.09 2.86
CA GLU A 182 4.95 -16.81 3.04
C GLU A 182 5.20 -15.59 3.93
N LEU A 183 4.15 -14.81 4.22
CA LEU A 183 4.18 -13.60 5.06
C LEU A 183 3.69 -13.83 6.49
N ALA A 184 3.27 -15.07 6.83
CA ALA A 184 2.68 -15.44 8.12
C ALA A 184 3.73 -15.77 9.20
#